data_AF-A0A852YPN7-F1
#
_entry.id   AF-A0A852YPN7-F1
#
_cell.length_a   1.000
_cell.length_b   1.000
_cell.length_c   1.000
_cell.angle_alpha   90.00
_cell.angle_beta   90.00
_cell.angle_gamma   90.00
#
_symmetry.space_group_name_H-M   'P 1'
#
loop_
_entity.id
_entity.type
_entity.pdbx_description
1 polymer ?
#
loop_
_entity_poly.entity_id
_entity_poly.type
_entity_poly.pdbx_seq_one_letter_code
_entity_poly.pdbx_strand_id
1 'polypeptide(L)'
;MSYRTTREILSRALSVVSGEHFDDLDDDSDTLAGYRSVLHGPDPAVTGYDSWSEEIAALTATLRTWLAELGTSEHGIEQDPRGRIAMCVADREAVNQVMRYLSDEASITCAELTKEGPRGDGQIHVGTMHRFKGIEYQRIALVGVCSGIIPRESVLERIREKDAARYQRELRKSRSFLFVAATRARDVLRISWHGQPSPFLAGMMPDS
;
A
#
# COMPACT_ATOMS: atom_id res chain seq x y z
N MET A 1 -4.37 -20.84 0.48
CA MET A 1 -2.89 -20.73 0.32
C MET A 1 -2.22 -20.12 1.57
N SER A 2 -0.93 -20.38 1.84
CA SER A 2 -0.18 -19.64 2.87
C SER A 2 0.26 -18.28 2.32
N TYR A 3 -0.10 -17.18 3.00
CA TYR A 3 0.39 -15.85 2.66
C TYR A 3 1.81 -15.66 3.19
N ARG A 4 2.67 -15.02 2.39
CA ARG A 4 4.01 -14.56 2.83
C ARG A 4 3.94 -13.13 3.40
N THR A 5 2.92 -12.83 4.20
CA THR A 5 2.80 -11.58 4.97
C THR A 5 2.61 -11.93 6.45
N THR A 6 2.80 -11.00 7.39
CA THR A 6 2.56 -11.28 8.82
C THR A 6 1.08 -11.44 9.12
N ARG A 7 0.76 -12.09 10.26
CA ARG A 7 -0.63 -12.21 10.72
C ARG A 7 -1.25 -10.86 11.02
N GLU A 8 -0.48 -9.95 11.57
CA GLU A 8 -0.90 -8.60 11.94
C GLU A 8 -1.28 -7.79 10.67
N ILE A 9 -0.44 -7.86 9.63
CA ILE A 9 -0.73 -7.25 8.32
C ILE A 9 -1.97 -7.89 7.71
N LEU A 10 -2.03 -9.23 7.64
CA LEU A 10 -3.15 -9.95 7.05
C LEU A 10 -4.47 -9.62 7.75
N SER A 11 -4.48 -9.65 9.09
CA SER A 11 -5.67 -9.35 9.88
C SER A 11 -6.19 -7.94 9.63
N ARG A 12 -5.29 -6.94 9.57
CA ARG A 12 -5.68 -5.56 9.24
C ARG A 12 -6.16 -5.43 7.80
N ALA A 13 -5.48 -6.05 6.84
CA ALA A 13 -5.87 -6.01 5.44
C ALA A 13 -7.25 -6.64 5.21
N LEU A 14 -7.59 -7.72 5.92
CA LEU A 14 -8.91 -8.36 5.84
C LEU A 14 -10.07 -7.41 6.23
N SER A 15 -9.83 -6.41 7.08
CA SER A 15 -10.85 -5.41 7.43
C SER A 15 -11.27 -4.50 6.26
N VAL A 16 -10.45 -4.39 5.21
CA VAL A 16 -10.77 -3.63 3.97
C VAL A 16 -11.89 -4.30 3.19
N VAL A 17 -11.92 -5.63 3.27
CA VAL A 17 -12.75 -6.52 2.44
C VAL A 17 -13.87 -7.18 3.22
N SER A 18 -13.88 -7.11 4.56
CA SER A 18 -14.79 -7.83 5.46
C SER A 18 -16.29 -7.46 5.35
N GLY A 19 -16.68 -6.56 4.45
CA GLY A 19 -18.08 -6.24 4.14
C GLY A 19 -18.62 -6.88 2.86
N GLU A 20 -17.79 -7.59 2.09
CA GLU A 20 -18.16 -8.26 0.83
C GLU A 20 -17.68 -9.72 0.84
N HIS A 21 -18.37 -10.62 0.13
CA HIS A 21 -17.89 -12.00 -0.02
C HIS A 21 -16.56 -11.97 -0.77
N PHE A 22 -15.50 -12.47 -0.14
CA PHE A 22 -14.14 -12.39 -0.67
C PHE A 22 -13.96 -13.19 -1.97
N ASP A 23 -14.74 -14.26 -2.16
CA ASP A 23 -14.83 -15.02 -3.43
C ASP A 23 -15.20 -14.13 -4.64
N ASP A 24 -15.83 -12.97 -4.43
CA ASP A 24 -16.18 -12.03 -5.51
C ASP A 24 -15.00 -11.11 -5.91
N LEU A 25 -13.87 -11.15 -5.18
CA LEU A 25 -12.75 -10.21 -5.31
C LEU A 25 -11.49 -10.83 -5.94
N ASP A 26 -11.44 -12.16 -6.10
CA ASP A 26 -10.39 -12.91 -6.78
C ASP A 26 -11.04 -13.94 -7.73
N ASP A 27 -10.49 -14.12 -8.94
CA ASP A 27 -10.94 -15.15 -9.91
C ASP A 27 -10.40 -16.55 -9.53
N ASP A 28 -9.58 -16.61 -8.48
CA ASP A 28 -9.14 -17.83 -7.79
C ASP A 28 -9.86 -17.91 -6.44
N SER A 29 -10.95 -18.69 -6.41
CA SER A 29 -11.77 -18.95 -5.22
C SER A 29 -10.99 -19.62 -4.09
N ASP A 30 -10.48 -18.85 -3.13
CA ASP A 30 -10.07 -19.34 -1.83
C ASP A 30 -10.91 -18.61 -0.76
N THR A 31 -11.75 -19.34 -0.05
CA THR A 31 -12.53 -18.81 1.09
C THR A 31 -11.60 -18.20 2.16
N LEU A 32 -12.07 -17.19 2.91
CA LEU A 32 -11.37 -16.56 4.04
C LEU A 32 -10.74 -17.55 5.04
N ALA A 33 -11.31 -18.75 5.20
CA ALA A 33 -10.78 -19.81 6.06
C ALA A 33 -9.42 -20.39 5.59
N GLY A 34 -9.06 -20.20 4.31
CA GLY A 34 -7.81 -20.63 3.69
C GLY A 34 -6.64 -19.66 3.89
N TYR A 35 -6.87 -18.46 4.45
CA TYR A 35 -5.89 -17.41 4.65
C TYR A 35 -5.20 -17.58 5.99
N ARG A 36 -4.08 -18.33 6.01
CA ARG A 36 -3.25 -18.47 7.20
C ARG A 36 -1.88 -17.86 6.95
N SER A 37 -1.46 -16.97 7.85
CA SER A 37 -0.07 -16.57 7.98
C SER A 37 0.55 -17.21 9.22
N VAL A 38 1.72 -17.81 9.01
CA VAL A 38 2.59 -18.33 10.08
C VAL A 38 3.61 -17.30 10.55
N LEU A 39 3.75 -16.17 9.84
CA LEU A 39 4.69 -15.11 10.15
C LEU A 39 4.07 -14.11 11.15
N HIS A 40 4.94 -13.52 11.96
CA HIS A 40 4.59 -12.50 12.94
C HIS A 40 5.48 -11.28 12.75
N GLY A 41 4.92 -10.10 13.01
CA GLY A 41 5.66 -8.85 13.01
C GLY A 41 4.92 -7.75 13.75
N PRO A 42 5.35 -6.49 13.59
CA PRO A 42 4.67 -5.37 14.20
C PRO A 42 3.27 -5.18 13.59
N ASP A 43 2.37 -4.58 14.37
CA ASP A 43 1.12 -4.07 13.84
C ASP A 43 1.37 -3.06 12.71
N PRO A 44 0.56 -3.08 11.64
CA PRO A 44 0.59 -2.04 10.62
C PRO A 44 0.42 -0.65 11.22
N ALA A 45 1.31 0.27 10.87
CA ALA A 45 1.19 1.66 11.28
C ALA A 45 0.14 2.36 10.40
N VAL A 46 -0.91 2.89 11.01
CA VAL A 46 -2.02 3.57 10.33
C VAL A 46 -2.09 5.01 10.86
N THR A 47 -1.78 6.01 10.04
CA THR A 47 -1.60 7.40 10.53
C THR A 47 -2.13 8.45 9.55
N GLY A 48 -2.87 9.43 10.07
CA GLY A 48 -3.38 10.57 9.31
C GLY A 48 -2.52 11.81 9.45
N TYR A 49 -2.60 12.68 8.44
CA TYR A 49 -1.92 13.97 8.36
C TYR A 49 -2.89 15.07 7.92
N ASP A 50 -2.57 16.34 8.21
CA ASP A 50 -3.45 17.43 7.80
C ASP A 50 -3.25 17.79 6.32
N SER A 51 -2.05 17.56 5.78
CA SER A 51 -1.70 17.91 4.41
C SER A 51 -0.84 16.85 3.71
N TRP A 52 -0.85 16.86 2.37
CA TRP A 52 0.04 16.02 1.56
C TRP A 52 1.51 16.26 1.86
N SER A 53 1.91 17.52 2.10
CA SER A 53 3.28 17.87 2.47
C SER A 53 3.72 17.23 3.79
N GLU A 54 2.85 17.22 4.79
CA GLU A 54 3.14 16.57 6.08
C GLU A 54 3.21 15.04 5.94
N GLU A 55 2.28 14.46 5.17
CA GLU A 55 2.28 13.03 4.90
C GLU A 55 3.60 12.60 4.25
N ILE A 56 4.04 13.31 3.21
CA ILE A 56 5.27 13.00 2.48
C ILE A 56 6.53 13.27 3.33
N ALA A 57 6.54 14.30 4.19
CA ALA A 57 7.64 14.55 5.11
C ALA A 57 7.78 13.42 6.15
N ALA A 58 6.67 13.00 6.76
CA ALA A 58 6.67 11.92 7.74
C ALA A 58 7.01 10.55 7.10
N LEU A 59 6.55 10.33 5.87
CA LEU A 59 6.94 9.17 5.08
C LEU A 59 8.43 9.17 4.78
N THR A 60 9.01 10.31 4.42
CA THR A 60 10.45 10.45 4.15
C THR A 60 11.28 10.09 5.37
N ALA A 61 10.89 10.54 6.56
CA ALA A 61 11.52 10.14 7.82
C ALA A 61 11.46 8.63 8.02
N THR A 62 10.30 8.02 7.74
CA THR A 62 10.12 6.57 7.85
C THR A 62 10.98 5.80 6.87
N LEU A 63 11.07 6.25 5.62
CA LEU A 63 11.91 5.63 4.60
C LEU A 63 13.39 5.68 5.00
N ARG A 64 13.86 6.80 5.58
CA ARG A 64 15.23 6.90 6.08
C ARG A 64 15.52 5.90 7.18
N THR A 65 14.62 5.79 8.16
CA THR A 65 14.71 4.76 9.20
C THR A 65 14.75 3.37 8.58
N TRP A 66 13.90 3.09 7.60
CA TRP A 66 13.89 1.78 6.96
C TRP A 66 15.15 1.47 6.16
N LEU A 67 15.68 2.46 5.42
CA LEU A 67 16.94 2.31 4.70
C LEU A 67 18.10 2.06 5.66
N ALA A 68 18.14 2.75 6.81
CA ALA A 68 19.17 2.53 7.82
C ALA A 68 19.08 1.12 8.43
N GLU A 69 17.87 0.67 8.79
CA GLU A 69 17.65 -0.67 9.38
C GLU A 69 17.93 -1.81 8.39
N LEU A 70 17.63 -1.62 7.11
CA LEU A 70 17.85 -2.65 6.08
C LEU A 70 19.24 -2.59 5.45
N GLY A 71 19.92 -1.44 5.55
CA GLY A 71 21.25 -1.20 5.00
C GLY A 71 22.38 -1.81 5.82
N THR A 72 22.10 -2.38 6.99
CA THR A 72 23.12 -2.99 7.85
C THR A 72 22.60 -4.30 8.45
N SER A 73 23.41 -5.36 8.39
CA SER A 73 23.10 -6.62 9.06
C SER A 73 23.31 -6.53 10.57
N GLU A 74 22.80 -7.52 11.32
CA GLU A 74 23.09 -7.67 12.76
C GLU A 74 24.59 -7.74 13.07
N HIS A 75 25.41 -8.12 12.09
CA HIS A 75 26.87 -8.22 12.20
C HIS A 75 27.60 -6.96 11.69
N GLY A 76 26.87 -5.86 11.43
CA GLY A 76 27.46 -4.60 10.95
C GLY A 76 27.89 -4.62 9.48
N ILE A 77 27.45 -5.61 8.70
CA ILE A 77 27.80 -5.71 7.27
C ILE A 77 26.82 -4.85 6.47
N GLU A 78 27.37 -3.99 5.61
CA GLU A 78 26.57 -3.17 4.69
C GLU A 78 25.77 -4.07 3.73
N GLN A 79 24.48 -3.81 3.64
CA GLN A 79 23.55 -4.53 2.78
C GLN A 79 22.92 -3.56 1.80
N ASP A 80 22.66 -4.04 0.59
CA ASP A 80 21.92 -3.28 -0.39
C ASP A 80 20.42 -3.29 -0.06
N PRO A 81 19.79 -2.13 0.23
CA PRO A 81 18.37 -2.08 0.54
C PRO A 81 17.48 -2.13 -0.72
N ARG A 82 18.06 -2.08 -1.93
CA ARG A 82 17.31 -2.04 -3.20
C ARG A 82 16.33 -3.22 -3.33
N GLY A 83 15.12 -2.91 -3.80
CA GLY A 83 14.06 -3.90 -3.98
C GLY A 83 13.43 -4.45 -2.70
N ARG A 84 13.81 -3.96 -1.50
CA ARG A 84 13.22 -4.39 -0.22
C ARG A 84 12.10 -3.47 0.26
N ILE A 85 12.11 -2.21 -0.18
CA ILE A 85 11.13 -1.20 0.22
C ILE A 85 10.34 -0.75 -1.00
N ALA A 86 9.03 -0.64 -0.85
CA ALA A 86 8.18 -0.04 -1.86
C ALA A 86 7.17 0.96 -1.29
N MET A 87 6.74 1.85 -2.17
CA MET A 87 5.73 2.85 -1.91
C MET A 87 4.61 2.73 -2.94
N CYS A 88 3.39 2.67 -2.45
CA CYS A 88 2.19 2.66 -3.24
C CYS A 88 1.47 4.01 -3.13
N VAL A 89 1.16 4.63 -4.25
CA VAL A 89 0.40 5.88 -4.36
C VAL A 89 -0.79 5.71 -5.29
N ALA A 90 -1.73 6.65 -5.25
CA ALA A 90 -3.01 6.52 -5.94
C ALA A 90 -2.93 6.48 -7.47
N ASP A 91 -2.09 7.33 -8.08
CA ASP A 91 -1.99 7.43 -9.53
C ASP A 91 -0.58 7.83 -10.01
N ARG A 92 -0.43 7.96 -11.33
CA ARG A 92 0.85 8.26 -11.98
C ARG A 92 1.34 9.67 -11.70
N GLU A 93 0.44 10.62 -11.47
CA GLU A 93 0.83 11.99 -11.12
C GLU A 93 1.48 12.00 -9.74
N ALA A 94 0.85 11.31 -8.78
CA ALA A 94 1.42 11.11 -7.45
C ALA A 94 2.77 10.36 -7.51
N VAL A 95 2.93 9.34 -8.37
CA VAL A 95 4.23 8.66 -8.56
C VAL A 95 5.32 9.66 -8.94
N ASN A 96 5.07 10.48 -9.96
CA ASN A 96 6.05 11.46 -10.44
C ASN A 96 6.36 12.51 -9.37
N GLN A 97 5.33 12.99 -8.66
CA GLN A 97 5.50 14.00 -7.62
C GLN A 97 6.36 13.47 -6.46
N VAL A 98 6.07 12.26 -5.97
CA VAL A 98 6.82 11.68 -4.87
C VAL A 98 8.25 11.32 -5.27
N MET A 99 8.46 10.74 -6.45
CA MET A 99 9.81 10.42 -6.92
C MET A 99 10.68 11.69 -7.03
N ARG A 100 10.12 12.79 -7.53
CA ARG A 100 10.81 14.09 -7.57
C ARG A 100 11.14 14.60 -6.17
N TYR A 101 10.15 14.63 -5.28
CA TYR A 101 10.36 15.06 -3.89
C TYR A 101 11.45 14.25 -3.19
N LEU A 102 11.40 12.91 -3.28
CA LEU A 102 12.38 12.03 -2.64
C LEU A 102 13.79 12.20 -3.21
N SER A 103 13.90 12.41 -4.52
CA SER A 103 15.19 12.70 -5.16
C SER A 103 15.74 14.04 -4.69
N ASP A 104 14.95 15.10 -4.82
CA ASP A 104 15.43 16.49 -4.71
C ASP A 104 15.59 16.93 -3.24
N GLU A 105 14.65 16.56 -2.37
CA GLU A 105 14.61 17.01 -0.97
C GLU A 105 15.18 15.98 0.01
N ALA A 106 15.09 14.69 -0.31
CA ALA A 106 15.47 13.63 0.61
C ALA A 106 16.76 12.90 0.26
N SER A 107 17.28 13.08 -0.96
CA SER A 107 18.41 12.32 -1.53
C SER A 107 18.18 10.80 -1.50
N ILE A 108 16.93 10.37 -1.68
CA ILE A 108 16.52 8.96 -1.74
C ILE A 108 16.27 8.60 -3.20
N THR A 109 17.00 7.61 -3.72
CA THR A 109 16.84 7.18 -5.11
C THR A 109 15.60 6.29 -5.26
N CYS A 110 14.86 6.48 -6.34
CA CYS A 110 13.61 5.76 -6.61
C CYS A 110 13.66 5.05 -7.96
N ALA A 111 13.02 3.88 -8.04
CA ALA A 111 12.71 3.20 -9.30
C ALA A 111 11.18 3.22 -9.50
N GLU A 112 10.72 3.55 -10.70
CA GLU A 112 9.28 3.49 -11.01
C GLU A 112 8.86 2.02 -11.15
N LEU A 113 7.86 1.59 -10.40
CA LEU A 113 7.28 0.25 -10.53
C LEU A 113 6.26 0.25 -11.67
N THR A 114 6.64 -0.32 -12.81
CA THR A 114 5.83 -0.39 -14.03
C THR A 114 5.15 -1.75 -14.18
N LYS A 115 4.42 -1.95 -15.28
CA LYS A 115 3.82 -3.26 -15.62
C LYS A 115 4.88 -4.34 -15.89
N GLU A 116 6.08 -3.95 -16.32
CA GLU A 116 7.18 -4.84 -16.68
C GLU A 116 8.11 -5.09 -15.48
N GLY A 117 7.77 -4.51 -14.33
CA GLY A 117 8.61 -4.49 -13.14
C GLY A 117 9.24 -3.12 -12.88
N PRO A 118 10.18 -3.06 -11.92
CA PRO A 118 10.89 -1.84 -11.56
C PRO A 118 11.74 -1.31 -12.73
N ARG A 119 11.66 -0.02 -13.01
CA ARG A 119 12.47 0.67 -14.00
C ARG A 119 13.48 1.58 -13.30
N GLY A 120 14.75 1.26 -13.44
CA GLY A 120 15.86 1.90 -12.73
C GLY A 120 16.35 1.05 -11.55
N ASP A 121 17.33 1.56 -10.83
CA ASP A 121 18.03 0.88 -9.73
C ASP A 121 17.92 1.65 -8.41
N GLY A 122 16.87 2.44 -8.25
CA GLY A 122 16.64 3.22 -7.02
C GLY A 122 16.36 2.35 -5.79
N GLN A 123 16.70 2.89 -4.63
CA GLN A 123 16.50 2.26 -3.31
C GLN A 123 15.04 1.93 -3.02
N ILE A 124 14.11 2.78 -3.44
CA ILE A 124 12.68 2.65 -3.18
C ILE A 124 11.92 2.42 -4.49
N HIS A 125 11.12 1.37 -4.56
CA HIS A 125 10.22 1.17 -5.71
C HIS A 125 8.91 1.94 -5.50
N VAL A 126 8.53 2.80 -6.44
CA VAL A 126 7.33 3.66 -6.31
C VAL A 126 6.34 3.31 -7.41
N GLY A 127 5.10 2.99 -7.05
CA GLY A 127 4.09 2.58 -8.03
C GLY A 127 2.66 2.78 -7.59
N THR A 128 1.75 2.47 -8.50
CA THR A 128 0.30 2.45 -8.24
C THR A 128 -0.15 1.06 -7.82
N MET A 129 -1.30 0.95 -7.13
CA MET A 129 -1.75 -0.30 -6.50
C MET A 129 -1.73 -1.53 -7.43
N HIS A 130 -2.21 -1.39 -8.68
CA HIS A 130 -2.25 -2.51 -9.63
C HIS A 130 -0.87 -2.99 -10.10
N ARG A 131 0.21 -2.25 -9.80
CA ARG A 131 1.60 -2.64 -10.13
C ARG A 131 2.23 -3.57 -9.11
N PHE A 132 1.62 -3.73 -7.94
CA PHE A 132 2.12 -4.58 -6.87
C PHE A 132 1.75 -6.06 -7.06
N LYS A 133 0.87 -6.40 -8.02
CA LYS A 133 0.50 -7.81 -8.26
C LYS A 133 1.74 -8.63 -8.64
N GLY A 134 1.98 -9.72 -7.92
CA GLY A 134 3.07 -10.66 -8.19
C GLY A 134 4.44 -10.24 -7.66
N ILE A 135 4.56 -9.11 -6.94
CA ILE A 135 5.81 -8.63 -6.37
C ILE A 135 5.61 -8.39 -4.87
N GLU A 136 6.46 -8.97 -4.05
CA GLU A 136 6.46 -8.81 -2.59
C GLU A 136 7.63 -7.94 -2.16
N TYR A 137 7.45 -7.16 -1.11
CA TYR A 137 8.48 -6.31 -0.53
C TYR A 137 8.60 -6.56 0.95
N GLN A 138 9.79 -6.37 1.51
CA GLN A 138 9.97 -6.48 2.95
C GLN A 138 9.14 -5.43 3.69
N ARG A 139 9.12 -4.19 3.16
CA ARG A 139 8.41 -3.06 3.76
C ARG A 139 7.63 -2.30 2.70
N ILE A 140 6.37 -1.98 2.99
CA ILE A 140 5.52 -1.19 2.09
C ILE A 140 4.92 0.00 2.83
N ALA A 141 4.93 1.16 2.18
CA ALA A 141 4.11 2.29 2.55
C ALA A 141 2.98 2.50 1.53
N LEU A 142 1.72 2.47 1.97
CA LEU A 142 0.56 2.91 1.19
C LEU A 142 0.25 4.35 1.56
N VAL A 143 0.26 5.25 0.58
CA VAL A 143 0.29 6.70 0.80
C VAL A 143 -0.84 7.35 0.03
N GLY A 144 -1.47 8.36 0.63
CA GLY A 144 -2.61 9.05 0.04
C GLY A 144 -3.86 8.18 0.01
N VAL A 145 -4.07 7.33 1.02
CA VAL A 145 -5.26 6.48 1.16
C VAL A 145 -6.44 7.32 1.68
N CYS A 146 -6.77 8.38 0.95
CA CYS A 146 -7.72 9.42 1.32
C CYS A 146 -9.11 9.18 0.72
N SER A 147 -10.13 9.76 1.35
CA SER A 147 -11.46 9.90 0.78
C SER A 147 -11.40 10.68 -0.54
N GLY A 148 -12.20 10.28 -1.53
CA GLY A 148 -12.20 10.89 -2.86
C GLY A 148 -11.10 10.43 -3.80
N ILE A 149 -9.97 9.97 -3.25
CA ILE A 149 -8.83 9.42 -3.99
C ILE A 149 -8.97 7.90 -4.13
N ILE A 150 -9.19 7.21 -3.00
CA ILE A 150 -9.42 5.77 -2.93
C ILE A 150 -10.74 5.53 -2.19
N PRO A 151 -11.81 5.06 -2.86
CA PRO A 151 -11.94 4.94 -4.31
C PRO A 151 -12.00 6.32 -4.99
N ARG A 152 -11.74 6.36 -6.31
CA ARG A 152 -11.73 7.62 -7.07
C ARG A 152 -13.16 8.14 -7.28
N GLU A 153 -13.58 9.11 -6.47
CA GLU A 153 -14.98 9.58 -6.43
C GLU A 153 -15.43 10.15 -7.78
N SER A 154 -14.55 10.83 -8.51
CA SER A 154 -14.87 11.37 -9.84
C SER A 154 -15.22 10.32 -10.90
N VAL A 155 -14.82 9.06 -10.69
CA VAL A 155 -15.26 7.92 -11.51
C VAL A 155 -16.60 7.41 -11.00
N LEU A 156 -16.74 7.28 -9.68
CA LEU A 156 -17.94 6.76 -9.02
C LEU A 156 -19.17 7.64 -9.25
N GLU A 157 -19.06 8.96 -9.15
CA GLU A 157 -20.15 9.91 -9.36
C GLU A 157 -20.75 9.79 -10.76
N ARG A 158 -19.92 9.57 -11.79
CA ARG A 158 -20.37 9.45 -13.18
C ARG A 158 -21.24 8.22 -13.43
N ILE A 159 -21.10 7.19 -12.61
CA ILE A 159 -21.74 5.88 -12.78
C ILE A 159 -22.79 5.57 -11.71
N ARG A 160 -22.77 6.26 -10.56
CA ARG A 160 -23.63 6.00 -9.38
C ARG A 160 -25.11 5.83 -9.72
N GLU A 161 -25.67 6.75 -10.52
CA GLU A 161 -27.09 6.74 -10.88
C GLU A 161 -27.38 6.04 -12.22
N LYS A 162 -26.34 5.79 -13.02
CA LYS A 162 -26.47 5.28 -14.41
C LYS A 162 -26.33 3.78 -14.51
N ASP A 163 -25.50 3.18 -13.64
CA ASP A 163 -25.17 1.77 -13.67
C ASP A 163 -24.73 1.31 -12.28
N ALA A 164 -25.71 0.89 -11.47
CA ALA A 164 -25.48 0.40 -10.11
C ALA A 164 -24.53 -0.80 -10.08
N ALA A 165 -24.62 -1.69 -11.08
CA ALA A 165 -23.75 -2.87 -11.15
C ALA A 165 -22.30 -2.46 -11.42
N ARG A 166 -22.06 -1.49 -12.31
CA ARG A 166 -20.71 -0.95 -12.55
C ARG A 166 -20.18 -0.18 -11.34
N TYR A 167 -21.03 0.59 -10.65
CA TYR A 167 -20.65 1.27 -9.42
C TYR A 167 -20.11 0.28 -8.37
N GLN A 168 -20.83 -0.81 -8.12
CA GLN A 168 -20.38 -1.87 -7.20
C GLN A 168 -19.09 -2.55 -7.69
N ARG A 169 -18.95 -2.83 -8.99
CA ARG A 169 -17.71 -3.38 -9.55
C ARG A 169 -16.49 -2.48 -9.34
N GLU A 170 -16.62 -1.16 -9.51
CA GLU A 170 -15.50 -0.24 -9.28
C GLU A 170 -15.11 -0.12 -7.80
N LEU A 171 -16.10 -0.17 -6.89
CA LEU A 171 -15.84 -0.23 -5.45
C LEU A 171 -15.07 -1.51 -5.07
N ARG A 172 -15.57 -2.67 -5.50
CA ARG A 172 -14.93 -3.99 -5.32
C ARG A 172 -13.49 -4.00 -5.82
N LYS A 173 -13.30 -3.51 -7.05
CA LYS A 173 -11.98 -3.41 -7.67
C LYS A 173 -11.02 -2.53 -6.87
N SER A 174 -11.49 -1.38 -6.39
CA SER A 174 -10.67 -0.47 -5.59
C SER A 174 -10.29 -1.08 -4.23
N ARG A 175 -11.22 -1.79 -3.57
CA ARG A 175 -10.95 -2.55 -2.35
C ARG A 175 -9.93 -3.67 -2.58
N SER A 176 -10.13 -4.46 -3.65
CA SER A 176 -9.23 -5.55 -4.03
C SER A 176 -7.80 -5.03 -4.28
N PHE A 177 -7.66 -3.90 -4.98
CA PHE A 177 -6.35 -3.28 -5.18
C PHE A 177 -5.68 -2.82 -3.88
N LEU A 178 -6.43 -2.20 -2.95
CA LEU A 178 -5.90 -1.81 -1.65
C LEU A 178 -5.47 -3.04 -0.83
N PHE A 179 -6.30 -4.09 -0.81
CA PHE A 179 -6.00 -5.36 -0.14
C PHE A 179 -4.74 -6.02 -0.72
N VAL A 180 -4.65 -6.13 -2.05
CA VAL A 180 -3.49 -6.71 -2.72
C VAL A 180 -2.23 -5.91 -2.42
N ALA A 181 -2.28 -4.57 -2.50
CA ALA A 181 -1.13 -3.72 -2.19
C ALA A 181 -0.66 -3.89 -0.73
N ALA A 182 -1.60 -3.93 0.23
CA ALA A 182 -1.29 -4.15 1.65
C ALA A 182 -0.64 -5.52 1.89
N THR A 183 -1.19 -6.58 1.31
CA THR A 183 -0.71 -7.97 1.51
C THR A 183 0.57 -8.31 0.76
N ARG A 184 1.12 -7.39 -0.05
CA ARG A 184 2.49 -7.51 -0.61
C ARG A 184 3.58 -7.16 0.40
N ALA A 185 3.23 -6.57 1.53
CA ALA A 185 4.17 -6.29 2.60
C ALA A 185 4.48 -7.57 3.36
N ARG A 186 5.76 -7.97 3.40
CA ARG A 186 6.19 -9.19 4.07
C ARG A 186 6.34 -9.00 5.58
N ASP A 187 6.99 -7.92 5.99
CA ASP A 187 7.39 -7.70 7.40
C ASP A 187 6.73 -6.46 8.01
N VAL A 188 6.72 -5.34 7.28
CA VAL A 188 6.21 -4.05 7.80
C VAL A 188 5.30 -3.38 6.78
N LEU A 189 4.12 -2.96 7.25
CA LEU A 189 3.17 -2.16 6.49
C LEU A 189 2.94 -0.82 7.19
N ARG A 190 2.99 0.25 6.41
CA ARG A 190 2.51 1.58 6.81
C ARG A 190 1.41 2.02 5.87
N ILE A 191 0.37 2.64 6.42
CA ILE A 191 -0.75 3.21 5.69
C ILE A 191 -0.94 4.63 6.17
N SER A 192 -0.98 5.57 5.25
CA SER A 192 -1.23 6.97 5.57
C SER A 192 -2.23 7.62 4.63
N TRP A 193 -2.81 8.71 5.13
CA TRP A 193 -3.69 9.60 4.40
C TRP A 193 -3.44 11.03 4.84
N HIS A 194 -3.86 11.98 4.01
CA HIS A 194 -3.97 13.38 4.37
C HIS A 194 -5.43 13.84 4.28
N GLY A 195 -5.83 14.76 5.16
CA GLY A 195 -7.21 15.20 5.28
C GLY A 195 -8.11 14.06 5.76
N GLN A 196 -9.09 13.66 4.93
CA GLN A 196 -10.07 12.65 5.31
C GLN A 196 -9.62 11.24 4.88
N PRO A 197 -9.70 10.22 5.76
CA PRO A 197 -9.33 8.86 5.42
C PRO A 197 -10.27 8.26 4.39
N SER A 198 -9.75 7.33 3.59
CA SER A 198 -10.59 6.51 2.71
C SER A 198 -11.67 5.78 3.52
N PRO A 199 -12.91 5.65 2.99
CA PRO A 199 -13.93 4.82 3.63
C PRO A 199 -13.51 3.34 3.77
N PHE A 200 -12.47 2.90 3.06
CA PHE A 200 -11.94 1.54 3.17
C PHE A 200 -11.06 1.33 4.41
N LEU A 201 -10.66 2.40 5.11
CA LEU A 201 -9.85 2.31 6.33
C LEU A 201 -10.66 2.19 7.61
N ALA A 202 -12.00 2.29 7.56
CA ALA A 202 -12.84 2.28 8.75
C ALA A 202 -12.61 1.06 9.66
N GLY A 203 -12.37 -0.13 9.08
CA GLY A 203 -12.04 -1.34 9.85
C GLY A 203 -10.57 -1.49 10.25
N MET A 204 -9.68 -0.62 9.76
CA MET A 204 -8.25 -0.65 10.08
C MET A 204 -7.86 0.28 11.22
N MET A 205 -8.65 1.32 11.48
CA MET A 205 -8.38 2.26 12.56
C MET A 205 -8.53 1.59 13.92
N PRO A 206 -7.67 1.89 14.91
CA PRO A 206 -7.90 1.44 16.27
C PRO A 206 -9.24 1.98 16.78
N ASP A 207 -9.97 1.15 17.54
CA ASP A 207 -11.17 1.60 18.24
C ASP A 207 -10.80 2.80 19.12
N SER A 208 -11.52 3.91 18.94
CA SER A 208 -11.31 5.17 19.67
C SER A 208 -11.81 5.08 21.11
#